data_AF-A0A160V8D1-F1
#
_entry.id   AF-A0A160V8D1-F1
#
_cell.length_a   1.000
_cell.length_b   1.000
_cell.length_c   1.000
_cell.angle_alpha   90.00
_cell.angle_beta   90.00
_cell.angle_gamma   90.00
#
_symmetry.space_group_name_H-M   'P 1'
#
loop_
_entity.id
_entity.type
_entity.pdbx_description
1 polymer ?
#
loop_
_entity_poly.entity_id
_entity_poly.type
_entity_poly.pdbx_seq_one_letter_code
_entity_poly.pdbx_strand_id
1 'polypeptide(L)' 'MVRFARCNALLSLAINASGKGCRYVAKGASDDDVVKDMMEHLTSVHEVDLDMKANILATTKTHNG' A
#
# COMPACT_ATOMS: atom_id res chain seq x y z
N MET A 1 -9.65 -10.14 -11.91
CA MET A 1 -8.39 -10.37 -11.18
C MET A 1 -8.10 -9.12 -10.36
N VAL A 2 -8.07 -9.21 -9.03
CA VAL A 2 -7.89 -8.03 -8.14
C VAL A 2 -6.45 -8.02 -7.65
N ARG A 3 -5.76 -6.90 -7.88
CA ARG A 3 -4.41 -6.66 -7.38
C ARG A 3 -4.48 -5.93 -6.05
N PHE A 4 -3.58 -6.24 -5.13
CA PHE A 4 -3.54 -5.60 -3.84
C PHE A 4 -2.14 -5.55 -3.23
N ALA A 5 -1.86 -4.49 -2.47
CA ALA A 5 -0.65 -4.34 -1.67
C ALA A 5 -1.03 -4.02 -0.21
N ARG A 6 -0.26 -4.50 0.76
CA ARG A 6 -0.51 -4.22 2.19
C ARG A 6 0.53 -3.23 2.71
N CYS A 7 0.10 -2.21 3.45
CA CYS A 7 1.02 -1.22 4.00
C CYS A 7 2.07 -1.86 4.93
N ASN A 8 1.69 -2.85 5.74
CA ASN A 8 2.63 -3.56 6.61
C ASN A 8 3.64 -4.46 5.87
N ALA A 9 3.44 -4.72 4.57
CA ALA A 9 4.45 -5.39 3.75
C ALA A 9 5.56 -4.41 3.31
N LEU A 10 5.27 -3.10 3.33
CA LEU A 10 6.20 -2.02 2.99
C LEU A 10 6.87 -1.46 4.25
N LEU A 11 6.06 -1.19 5.27
CA LEU A 11 6.47 -0.59 6.53
C LEU A 11 5.96 -1.46 7.69
N SER A 12 6.74 -2.50 8.05
CA SER A 12 6.34 -3.53 9.02
C SER A 12 5.88 -3.00 10.39
N LEU A 13 6.33 -1.81 10.79
CA LEU A 13 6.00 -1.16 12.06
C LEU A 13 5.18 0.14 11.90
N ALA A 14 4.66 0.42 10.71
CA ALA A 14 3.83 1.59 10.48
C ALA A 14 2.60 1.57 11.39
N ILE A 15 2.26 2.74 11.95
CA ILE A 15 1.11 2.93 12.83
C ILE A 15 0.08 3.77 12.08
N ASN A 16 -1.18 3.34 12.07
CA ASN A 16 -2.27 4.10 11.48
C ASN A 16 -2.65 5.33 12.32
N ALA A 17 -3.52 6.19 11.79
CA ALA A 17 -3.99 7.39 12.48
C ALA A 17 -4.63 7.13 13.86
N SER A 18 -5.05 5.89 14.16
CA SER A 18 -5.61 5.50 15.46
C SER A 18 -4.58 4.95 16.44
N GLY A 19 -3.28 5.03 16.15
CA GLY A 19 -2.23 4.53 17.04
C GLY A 19 -2.06 3.00 17.04
N LYS A 20 -2.68 2.28 16.09
CA LYS A 20 -2.57 0.81 15.95
C LYS A 20 -1.73 0.44 14.74
N GLY A 21 -1.13 -0.75 14.74
CA GLY A 21 -0.37 -1.24 13.58
C GLY A 21 -1.17 -1.12 12.27
N CYS A 22 -0.54 -0.56 11.24
CA CYS A 22 -1.20 -0.22 9.99
C CYS A 22 -1.55 -1.49 9.22
N ARG A 23 -2.86 -1.71 9.02
CA ARG A 23 -3.41 -2.85 8.26
C ARG A 23 -4.05 -2.42 6.95
N TYR A 24 -3.68 -1.24 6.44
CA TYR A 24 -4.22 -0.74 5.18
C TYR A 24 -3.87 -1.68 4.03
N VAL A 25 -4.82 -1.87 3.13
CA VAL A 25 -4.67 -2.70 1.94
C VAL A 25 -5.13 -1.89 0.75
N ALA A 26 -4.18 -1.49 -0.09
CA ALA A 26 -4.49 -0.85 -1.36
C ALA A 26 -4.98 -1.90 -2.35
N LYS A 27 -6.00 -1.58 -3.15
CA LYS A 27 -6.61 -2.51 -4.11
C LYS A 27 -6.91 -1.82 -5.43
N GLY A 28 -6.72 -2.54 -6.53
CA GLY A 28 -6.89 -1.98 -7.87
C GLY A 28 -7.15 -3.04 -8.94
N ALA A 29 -7.67 -2.58 -10.08
CA ALA A 29 -7.81 -3.42 -11.27
C ALA A 29 -6.46 -3.55 -12.01
N SER A 30 -5.65 -2.49 -11.98
CA SER A 30 -4.29 -2.44 -12.51
C SER A 30 -3.23 -2.29 -11.41
N ASP A 31 -1.97 -2.48 -11.77
CA ASP A 31 -0.86 -2.24 -10.84
C ASP A 31 -0.71 -0.75 -10.52
N ASP A 32 -0.96 0.13 -11.51
CA ASP A 32 -0.94 1.58 -11.32
C ASP A 32 -2.04 2.06 -10.36
N ASP A 33 -3.23 1.44 -10.37
CA ASP A 33 -4.29 1.74 -9.40
C ASP A 33 -3.83 1.44 -7.95
N VAL A 34 -3.17 0.30 -7.75
CA VAL A 34 -2.65 -0.10 -6.43
C VAL A 34 -1.51 0.82 -5.99
N VAL A 35 -0.63 1.21 -6.91
CA VAL A 35 0.46 2.15 -6.64
C VAL A 35 -0.10 3.51 -6.23
N LYS A 36 -1.06 4.04 -6.98
CA LYS A 36 -1.67 5.33 -6.68
C LYS A 36 -2.33 5.32 -5.28
N ASP A 37 -3.16 4.32 -5.01
CA ASP A 37 -3.88 4.19 -3.73
C ASP A 37 -2.91 4.02 -2.54
N MET A 38 -1.86 3.20 -2.69
CA MET A 38 -0.86 3.03 -1.63
C MET A 38 0.00 4.28 -1.42
N MET A 39 0.38 5.00 -2.49
CA MET A 39 1.12 6.26 -2.40
C MET A 39 0.30 7.32 -1.67
N GLU A 40 -0.98 7.48 -2.02
CA GLU A 40 -1.89 8.41 -1.33
C GLU A 40 -2.02 8.08 0.17
N HIS A 41 -2.10 6.79 0.52
CA HIS A 41 -2.11 6.34 1.90
C HIS A 41 -0.80 6.67 2.64
N LEU A 42 0.35 6.38 2.02
CA LEU A 42 1.66 6.62 2.59
C LEU A 42 1.90 8.10 2.87
N THR A 43 1.52 8.99 1.95
CA THR A 43 1.62 10.44 2.16
C THR A 43 0.64 10.93 3.22
N SER A 44 -0.61 10.44 3.21
CA SER A 44 -1.64 10.92 4.14
C SER A 44 -1.46 10.43 5.58
N VAL A 45 -0.95 9.22 5.79
CA VAL A 45 -0.94 8.57 7.12
C VAL A 45 0.46 8.45 7.69
N HIS A 46 1.47 8.31 6.84
CA HIS A 46 2.85 8.09 7.24
C HIS A 46 3.79 9.24 6.86
N GLU A 47 3.26 10.29 6.23
CA GLU A 47 4.01 11.46 5.76
C GLU A 47 5.22 11.07 4.88
N VAL A 48 5.11 9.94 4.18
CA VAL A 48 6.13 9.47 3.25
C VAL A 48 5.85 10.10 1.89
N ASP A 49 6.69 11.04 1.50
CA ASP A 49 6.69 11.69 0.19
C ASP A 49 7.95 11.28 -0.60
N LEU A 50 8.04 9.97 -0.89
CA LEU A 50 9.11 9.35 -1.66
C LEU A 50 8.49 8.48 -2.76
N ASP A 51 9.17 8.35 -3.90
CA ASP A 51 8.74 7.41 -4.93
C ASP A 51 8.92 5.96 -4.46
N MET A 52 7.82 5.35 -3.99
CA MET A 52 7.79 3.97 -3.53
C MET A 52 7.23 3.01 -4.59
N LYS A 53 7.09 3.43 -5.86
CA LYS A 53 6.45 2.61 -6.91
C LYS A 53 7.04 1.20 -7.00
N ALA A 54 8.36 1.07 -7.09
CA ALA A 54 9.02 -0.24 -7.20
C ALA A 54 8.75 -1.13 -5.98
N ASN A 55 8.75 -0.56 -4.78
CA ASN A 55 8.52 -1.28 -3.53
C ASN A 55 7.07 -1.75 -3.45
N ILE A 56 6.12 -0.90 -3.83
CA ILE A 56 4.70 -1.24 -3.85
C ILE A 56 4.49 -2.40 -4.82
N LEU A 57 5.02 -2.31 -6.05
CA LEU A 57 4.93 -3.38 -7.05
C LEU A 57 5.56 -4.70 -6.56
N ALA A 58 6.70 -4.66 -5.88
CA ALA A 58 7.34 -5.84 -5.32
C ALA A 58 6.49 -6.56 -4.25
N THR A 59 5.58 -5.83 -3.59
CA THR A 59 4.67 -6.38 -2.57
C THR A 59 3.24 -6.59 -3.08
N THR A 60 2.92 -6.13 -4.29
CA THR A 60 1.61 -6.33 -4.93
C THR A 60 1.41 -7.80 -5.22
N LYS A 61 0.29 -8.32 -4.73
CA LYS A 61 -0.17 -9.69 -4.98
C LYS A 61 -1.44 -9.64 -5.79
N THR A 62 -1.70 -10.73 -6.50
CA THR A 62 -2.90 -10.83 -7.31
C THR A 62 -3.78 -11.98 -6.86
N HIS A 63 -5.06 -11.68 -6.66
CA HIS A 63 -6.06 -12.67 -6.32
C HIS A 63 -6.86 -13.04 -7.57
N ASN A 64 -6.68 -14.28 -8.01
CA ASN A 64 -7.59 -14.96 -8.93
C ASN A 64 -8.65 -15.62 -8.05
N GLY A 65 -9.87 -15.08 -8.11
CA GLY A 65 -11.03 -15.67 -7.42
C GLY A 65 -11.31 -17.07 -7.93
#